data_AF-A0A5F0U1Z6-F1
#
_entry.id   AF-A0A5F0U1Z6-F1
#
_cell.length_a   1.000
_cell.length_b   1.000
_cell.length_c   1.000
_cell.angle_alpha   90.00
_cell.angle_beta   90.00
_cell.angle_gamma   90.00
#
_symmetry.space_group_name_H-M   'P 1'
#
loop_
_entity.id
_entity.type
_entity.pdbx_description
1 polymer ?
#
loop_
_entity_poly.entity_id
_entity_poly.type
_entity_poly.pdbx_seq_one_letter_code
_entity_poly.pdbx_strand_id
1 'polypeptide(L)'
;MFGISISSAILHFVIGGFAVALASIMAEKVGGKLGGIIATMPAVYLAAVIALTIDHEGDELIKMSMHLSTGAIVGIISCILTVFFTSIFIYKKDYKSGTVFAILCWLVISVAIFVVRHI
;
A
#
# COMPACT_ATOMS: atom_id res chain seq x y z
N MET A 1 13.04 14.38 -11.27
CA MET A 1 13.70 13.90 -10.04
C MET A 1 12.85 14.35 -8.87
N PHE A 2 12.25 13.43 -8.13
CA PHE A 2 11.38 13.74 -6.99
C PHE A 2 12.20 14.46 -5.91
N GLY A 3 12.14 15.80 -5.90
CA GLY A 3 12.64 16.60 -4.80
C GLY A 3 11.68 16.48 -3.63
N ILE A 4 11.63 15.31 -2.98
CA ILE A 4 10.87 15.15 -1.75
C ILE A 4 11.58 16.00 -0.70
N SER A 5 11.03 17.18 -0.43
CA SER A 5 11.44 17.96 0.73
C SER A 5 11.22 17.10 1.97
N ILE A 6 12.20 17.07 2.88
CA ILE A 6 12.11 16.33 4.16
C ILE A 6 10.81 16.69 4.89
N SER A 7 10.34 17.94 4.75
CA SER A 7 9.04 18.40 5.25
C SER A 7 7.86 17.62 4.66
N SER A 8 7.83 17.37 3.35
CA SER A 8 6.78 16.59 2.68
C SER A 8 6.86 15.11 3.10
N ALA A 9 8.07 14.54 3.24
CA ALA A 9 8.23 13.16 3.74
C ALA A 9 7.71 13.00 5.18
N ILE A 10 7.99 13.95 6.07
CA ILE A 10 7.50 13.95 7.45
C ILE A 10 5.97 14.10 7.47
N LEU A 11 5.42 14.98 6.62
CA LEU A 11 3.97 15.16 6.52
C LEU A 11 3.27 13.87 6.09
N HIS A 12 3.79 13.19 5.05
CA HIS A 12 3.31 11.88 4.63
C HIS A 12 3.39 10.84 5.74
N PHE A 13 4.50 10.83 6.49
CA PHE A 13 4.69 9.89 7.60
C PHE A 13 3.69 10.13 8.73
N VAL A 14 3.45 11.39 9.11
CA VAL A 14 2.52 11.73 10.20
C VAL A 14 1.08 11.44 9.78
N ILE A 15 0.64 11.91 8.61
CA ILE A 15 -0.73 11.72 8.13
C ILE A 15 -0.98 10.24 7.81
N GLY A 16 -0.08 9.61 7.07
CA GLY A 16 -0.17 8.20 6.70
C GLY A 16 -0.05 7.28 7.91
N GLY A 17 0.92 7.54 8.81
CA GLY A 17 1.12 6.77 10.03
C GLY A 17 -0.07 6.88 10.98
N PHE A 18 -0.66 8.06 11.13
CA PHE A 18 -1.87 8.26 11.93
C PHE A 18 -3.07 7.52 11.33
N ALA A 19 -3.27 7.60 10.01
CA ALA A 19 -4.33 6.88 9.32
C ALA A 19 -4.19 5.35 9.44
N VAL A 20 -2.96 4.82 9.32
CA VAL A 20 -2.67 3.39 9.53
C VAL A 20 -2.92 3.00 10.98
N ALA A 21 -2.46 3.78 11.96
CA ALA A 21 -2.67 3.49 13.37
C ALA A 21 -4.16 3.43 13.74
N LEU A 22 -4.96 4.39 13.24
CA LEU A 22 -6.41 4.38 13.43
C LEU A 22 -7.07 3.15 12.78
N ALA A 23 -6.69 2.81 11.55
CA ALA A 23 -7.19 1.64 10.85
C ALA A 23 -6.84 0.35 11.61
N SER A 24 -5.62 0.23 12.14
CA SER A 24 -5.20 -0.91 12.96
C SER A 24 -6.00 -1.02 14.27
N ILE A 25 -6.20 0.08 15.00
CA ILE A 25 -6.99 0.08 16.23
C ILE A 25 -8.45 -0.30 15.95
N MET A 26 -9.03 0.21 14.86
CA MET A 26 -10.39 -0.16 14.47
C MET A 26 -10.47 -1.63 14.03
N ALA A 27 -9.48 -2.12 13.29
CA ALA A 27 -9.40 -3.51 12.87
C ALA A 27 -9.34 -4.48 14.05
N GLU A 28 -8.53 -4.17 15.08
CA GLU A 28 -8.44 -4.95 16.31
C GLU A 28 -9.75 -4.96 17.10
N LYS A 29 -10.44 -3.81 17.18
CA LYS A 29 -11.73 -3.71 17.89
C LYS A 29 -12.86 -4.46 17.18
N VAL A 30 -12.89 -4.45 15.85
CA VAL A 30 -13.94 -5.12 15.07
C VAL A 30 -13.69 -6.63 14.99
N GLY A 31 -12.43 -7.04 14.84
CA GLY A 31 -12.04 -8.44 14.78
C GLY A 31 -12.61 -9.21 13.58
N GLY A 32 -12.15 -10.45 13.43
CA GLY A 32 -12.63 -11.37 12.39
C GLY A 32 -12.43 -10.86 10.95
N LYS A 33 -13.33 -11.27 10.06
CA LYS A 33 -13.25 -10.96 8.62
C LYS A 33 -13.39 -9.46 8.31
N LEU A 34 -14.16 -8.73 9.12
CA LEU A 34 -14.33 -7.29 8.99
C LEU A 34 -13.08 -6.52 9.43
N GLY A 35 -12.40 -6.97 10.49
CA GLY A 35 -11.11 -6.39 10.91
C GLY A 35 -10.05 -6.48 9.80
N GLY A 36 -10.01 -7.60 9.06
CA GLY A 36 -9.13 -7.76 7.91
C GLY A 36 -9.38 -6.74 6.78
N ILE A 37 -10.65 -6.42 6.49
CA ILE A 37 -11.00 -5.42 5.47
C ILE A 37 -10.51 -4.03 5.89
N ILE A 38 -10.75 -3.66 7.16
CA ILE A 38 -10.33 -2.36 7.71
C ILE A 38 -8.81 -2.24 7.71
N ALA A 39 -8.10 -3.32 8.05
CA ALA A 39 -6.63 -3.36 8.03
C ALA A 39 -6.03 -3.13 6.62
N THR A 40 -6.80 -3.39 5.55
CA THR A 40 -6.37 -3.19 4.16
C THR A 40 -6.79 -1.85 3.55
N MET A 41 -7.42 -0.95 4.32
CA MET A 41 -7.78 0.37 3.82
C MET A 41 -6.54 1.10 3.27
N PRO A 42 -6.65 1.78 2.12
CA PRO A 42 -5.52 2.36 1.42
C PRO A 42 -5.09 3.71 2.05
N ALA A 43 -4.69 3.67 3.33
CA ALA A 43 -4.24 4.84 4.10
C ALA A 43 -3.01 5.52 3.49
N VAL A 44 -2.09 4.72 2.94
CA VAL A 44 -0.88 5.21 2.25
C VAL A 44 -1.24 5.99 0.97
N TYR A 45 -2.21 5.48 0.20
CA TYR A 45 -2.69 6.17 -1.00
C TYR A 45 -3.40 7.48 -0.64
N LEU A 46 -4.24 7.46 0.40
CA LEU A 46 -4.92 8.66 0.88
C LEU A 46 -3.92 9.74 1.31
N ALA A 47 -2.90 9.37 2.09
CA ALA A 47 -1.85 10.30 2.50
C ALA A 47 -1.08 10.88 1.29
N ALA A 48 -0.79 10.06 0.29
CA ALA A 48 -0.12 10.50 -0.94
C ALA A 48 -0.99 11.47 -1.76
N VAL A 49 -2.30 11.23 -1.89
CA VAL A 49 -3.21 12.15 -2.58
C VAL A 49 -3.31 13.49 -1.85
N ILE A 50 -3.43 13.47 -0.51
CA ILE A 50 -3.48 14.69 0.31
C ILE A 50 -2.18 15.49 0.17
N ALA A 51 -1.03 14.85 0.21
CA ALA A 51 0.22 15.57 0.02
C ALA A 51 0.40 16.12 -1.40
N LEU A 52 -0.05 15.39 -2.43
CA LEU A 52 -0.09 15.93 -3.79
C LEU A 52 -0.92 17.21 -3.86
N THR A 53 -2.09 17.24 -3.20
CA THR A 53 -2.96 18.44 -3.10
C THR A 53 -2.32 19.62 -2.37
N ILE A 54 -1.29 19.38 -1.56
CA ILE A 54 -0.54 20.42 -0.83
C ILE A 54 0.66 20.90 -1.67
N ASP A 55 1.32 19.99 -2.39
CA ASP A 55 2.56 20.27 -3.11
C ASP A 55 2.33 20.83 -4.53
N HIS A 56 1.15 20.62 -5.15
CA HIS A 56 0.86 21.02 -6.54
C HIS A 56 -0.54 21.68 -6.63
N GLU A 57 -0.80 22.45 -7.70
CA GLU A 57 -2.11 23.07 -7.98
C GLU A 57 -2.48 22.92 -9.48
N GLY A 58 -3.78 22.88 -9.80
CA GLY A 58 -4.27 22.90 -11.18
C GLY A 58 -4.10 21.58 -11.97
N ASP A 59 -3.82 21.67 -13.28
CA ASP A 59 -3.74 20.52 -14.20
C ASP A 59 -2.59 19.53 -13.88
N GLU A 60 -1.50 20.02 -13.26
CA GLU A 60 -0.41 19.18 -12.75
C GLU A 60 -0.90 18.23 -11.65
N LEU A 61 -1.83 18.68 -10.80
CA LEU A 61 -2.44 17.88 -9.74
C LEU A 61 -3.15 16.66 -10.30
N ILE A 62 -3.95 16.88 -11.36
CA ILE A 62 -4.77 15.85 -11.98
C ILE A 62 -3.86 14.83 -12.67
N LYS A 63 -2.85 15.28 -13.41
CA LYS A 63 -1.88 14.39 -14.05
C LYS A 63 -1.10 13.54 -13.04
N MET A 64 -0.59 14.15 -11.98
CA MET A 64 0.16 13.44 -10.94
C MET A 64 -0.73 12.47 -10.16
N SER A 65 -1.95 12.87 -9.83
CA SER A 65 -2.94 12.00 -9.16
C SER A 65 -3.33 10.81 -10.03
N MET A 66 -3.44 10.99 -11.35
CA MET A 66 -3.73 9.89 -12.28
C MET A 66 -2.56 8.90 -12.41
N HIS A 67 -1.32 9.40 -12.46
CA HIS A 67 -0.13 8.55 -12.41
C HIS A 67 -0.05 7.76 -11.10
N LEU A 68 -0.26 8.43 -9.97
CA LEU A 68 -0.30 7.81 -8.65
C LEU A 68 -1.39 6.74 -8.57
N SER A 69 -2.61 7.05 -9.04
CA SER A 69 -3.75 6.12 -9.06
C SER A 69 -3.46 4.88 -9.90
N THR A 70 -2.87 5.07 -11.09
CA THR A 70 -2.54 3.95 -12.00
C THR A 70 -1.43 3.07 -11.41
N GLY A 71 -0.45 3.68 -10.73
CA GLY A 71 0.55 2.94 -9.95
C GLY A 71 -0.09 2.15 -8.79
N ALA A 72 -1.01 2.78 -8.05
CA ALA A 72 -1.71 2.16 -6.93
C ALA A 72 -2.56 0.97 -7.37
N ILE A 73 -3.26 1.05 -8.50
CA ILE A 73 -4.05 -0.07 -9.06
C ILE A 73 -3.16 -1.29 -9.31
N VAL A 74 -2.00 -1.09 -9.96
CA VAL A 74 -1.05 -2.19 -10.22
C VAL A 74 -0.54 -2.79 -8.91
N GLY A 75 -0.24 -1.95 -7.91
CA GLY A 75 0.15 -2.40 -6.57
C GLY A 75 -0.94 -3.20 -5.85
N ILE A 76 -2.20 -2.80 -5.95
CA ILE A 76 -3.34 -3.51 -5.34
C ILE A 76 -3.54 -4.88 -6.00
N ILE A 77 -3.42 -4.97 -7.33
CA ILE A 77 -3.50 -6.26 -8.05
C ILE A 77 -2.40 -7.22 -7.55
N SER A 78 -1.17 -6.73 -7.40
CA SER A 78 -0.06 -7.49 -6.81
C SER A 78 -0.38 -7.97 -5.38
N CYS A 79 -0.97 -7.10 -4.57
CA CYS A 79 -1.36 -7.40 -3.20
C CYS A 79 -2.42 -8.51 -3.16
N ILE A 80 -3.44 -8.45 -4.01
CA ILE A 80 -4.48 -9.48 -4.13
C ILE A 80 -3.87 -10.84 -4.49
N LEU A 81 -2.98 -10.88 -5.49
CA LEU A 81 -2.29 -12.12 -5.87
C LEU A 81 -1.47 -12.68 -4.70
N THR A 82 -0.71 -11.82 -4.01
CA THR A 82 0.12 -12.21 -2.86
C THR A 82 -0.74 -12.80 -1.73
N VAL A 83 -1.84 -12.14 -1.37
CA VAL A 83 -2.77 -12.61 -0.33
C VAL A 83 -3.42 -13.92 -0.73
N PHE A 84 -3.80 -14.08 -2.00
CA PHE A 84 -4.39 -15.31 -2.52
C PHE A 84 -3.41 -16.49 -2.42
N PHE A 85 -2.17 -16.33 -2.91
CA PHE A 85 -1.13 -17.36 -2.80
C PHE A 85 -0.78 -17.68 -1.34
N THR A 86 -0.67 -16.65 -0.50
CA THR A 86 -0.40 -16.80 0.94
C THR A 86 -1.51 -17.57 1.64
N SER A 87 -2.77 -17.27 1.34
CA SER A 87 -3.93 -17.94 1.95
C SER A 87 -3.96 -19.44 1.61
N ILE A 88 -3.63 -19.80 0.36
CA ILE A 88 -3.49 -21.20 -0.07
C ILE A 88 -2.30 -21.89 0.64
N PHE A 89 -1.19 -21.18 0.81
CA PHE A 89 0.03 -21.74 1.40
C PHE A 89 -0.09 -21.93 2.92
N ILE A 90 -0.72 -20.98 3.63
CA ILE A 90 -1.05 -21.09 5.06
C ILE A 90 -1.92 -22.31 5.33
N TYR A 91 -2.89 -22.60 4.45
CA TYR A 91 -3.75 -23.78 4.59
C TYR A 91 -2.98 -25.11 4.51
N LYS A 92 -1.79 -25.13 3.89
CA LYS A 92 -1.04 -26.38 3.62
C LYS A 92 0.14 -26.67 4.53
N LYS A 93 0.80 -25.68 5.17
CA LYS A 93 2.20 -25.90 5.63
C LYS A 93 2.69 -25.08 6.85
N ASP A 94 1.81 -24.77 7.80
CA ASP A 94 2.06 -23.96 9.02
C ASP A 94 2.17 -22.43 8.82
N TYR A 95 1.60 -21.70 9.78
CA TYR A 95 1.46 -20.24 9.79
C TYR A 95 2.80 -19.49 9.64
N LYS A 96 3.87 -19.99 10.28
CA LYS A 96 5.21 -19.37 10.23
C LYS A 96 5.82 -19.35 8.82
N SER A 97 5.65 -20.43 8.05
CA SER A 97 6.13 -20.48 6.66
C SER A 97 5.29 -19.60 5.74
N GLY A 98 3.99 -19.43 6.05
CA GLY A 98 3.08 -18.56 5.29
C GLY A 98 3.48 -17.08 5.34
N THR A 99 3.85 -16.56 6.51
CA THR A 99 4.28 -15.15 6.64
C THR A 99 5.58 -14.87 5.89
N VAL A 100 6.56 -15.77 5.98
CA VAL A 100 7.83 -15.65 5.24
C VAL A 100 7.59 -15.70 3.73
N PHE A 101 6.69 -16.59 3.29
CA PHE A 101 6.31 -16.69 1.88
C PHE A 101 5.56 -15.45 1.39
N ALA A 102 4.70 -14.84 2.22
CA ALA A 102 4.01 -13.60 1.88
C ALA A 102 4.97 -12.44 1.65
N ILE A 103 5.98 -12.29 2.52
CA ILE A 103 7.02 -11.26 2.39
C ILE A 103 7.86 -11.51 1.13
N LEU A 104 8.28 -12.75 0.88
CA LEU A 104 9.06 -13.10 -0.31
C LEU A 104 8.25 -12.90 -1.61
N CYS A 105 7.00 -13.33 -1.63
CA CYS A 105 6.12 -13.19 -2.79
C CYS A 105 5.82 -11.72 -3.07
N TRP A 106 5.56 -10.92 -2.03
CA TRP A 106 5.45 -9.46 -2.14
C TRP A 106 6.72 -8.85 -2.77
N LEU A 107 7.89 -9.22 -2.27
CA LEU A 107 9.17 -8.66 -2.71
C LEU A 107 9.45 -9.04 -4.17
N VAL A 108 9.23 -10.30 -4.55
CA VAL A 108 9.42 -10.79 -5.92
C VAL A 108 8.45 -10.12 -6.89
N ILE A 109 7.17 -10.00 -6.55
CA ILE A 109 6.19 -9.36 -7.44
C ILE A 109 6.46 -7.85 -7.54
N SER A 110 6.84 -7.20 -6.44
CA SER A 110 7.20 -5.77 -6.43
C SER A 110 8.43 -5.50 -7.31
N VAL A 111 9.46 -6.35 -7.21
CA VAL A 111 10.65 -6.28 -8.08
C VAL A 111 10.29 -6.58 -9.54
N ALA A 112 9.46 -7.59 -9.80
CA ALA A 112 9.03 -7.93 -11.17
C ALA A 112 8.25 -6.77 -11.82
N ILE A 113 7.34 -6.13 -11.10
CA ILE A 113 6.60 -4.95 -11.58
C ILE A 113 7.57 -3.79 -11.85
N PHE A 114 8.54 -3.56 -10.96
CA PHE A 114 9.53 -2.51 -11.14
C PHE A 114 10.39 -2.75 -12.40
N VAL A 115 10.86 -3.99 -12.60
CA VAL A 115 11.67 -4.38 -13.76
C VAL A 115 10.87 -4.28 -15.07
N VAL A 116 9.61 -4.75 -15.09
CA VAL A 116 8.76 -4.69 -16.30
C VAL A 116 8.36 -3.26 -16.67
N ARG A 117 8.20 -2.34 -15.71
CA ARG A 117 7.94 -0.92 -16.00
C ARG A 117 9.18 -0.12 -16.40
N HIS A 118 10.39 -0.61 -16.12
CA HIS A 118 11.65 0.07 -16.42
C HIS A 118 12.32 -0.41 -17.73
N ILE A 119 11.76 -1.41 -18.40
CA ILE A 119 12.06 -1.80 -19.79
C ILE A 119 11.13 -1.02 -20.72
#